data_AF-G3UY26-F1
#
_entry.id   AF-G3UY26-F1
#
_cell.length_a   1.000
_cell.length_b   1.000
_cell.length_c   1.000
_cell.angle_alpha   90.00
_cell.angle_beta   90.00
_cell.angle_gamma   90.00
#
_symmetry.space_group_name_H-M   'P 1'
#
loop_
_entity.id
_entity.type
_entity.pdbx_description
1 polymer ?
#
loop_
_entity_poly.entity_id
_entity_poly.type
_entity_poly.pdbx_seq_one_letter_code
_entity_poly.pdbx_strand_id
1 'polypeptide(L)'
;VSGPEGDFKVSKLQEVEDLFLLAAGTGFTPMVTVLNYALSHMSSLRKVKLMFFNKTEDDIIWRCQLEKLALREKRMEWQTGTHITSSSL
;
A
#
# COMPACT_ATOMS: atom_id res chain seq x y z
N VAL A 1 4.69 26.68 -2.62
CA VAL A 1 3.93 25.41 -2.68
C VAL A 1 2.58 25.73 -3.29
N SER A 2 2.24 25.14 -4.44
CA SER A 2 0.89 25.22 -5.03
C SER A 2 -0.09 24.34 -4.23
N GLY A 3 -1.40 24.52 -4.44
CA GLY A 3 -2.43 23.70 -3.78
C GLY A 3 -2.36 22.21 -4.16
N PRO A 4 -3.12 21.34 -3.47
CA PRO A 4 -3.15 19.91 -3.79
C PRO A 4 -3.76 19.68 -5.19
N GLU A 5 -3.09 18.86 -6.00
CA GLU A 5 -3.56 18.44 -7.33
C GLU A 5 -3.79 16.91 -7.35
N GLY A 6 -4.83 16.48 -8.06
CA GLY A 6 -5.22 15.07 -8.21
C GLY A 6 -6.73 14.87 -8.31
N ASP A 7 -7.16 13.74 -8.87
CA ASP A 7 -8.57 13.41 -9.10
C ASP A 7 -9.09 12.25 -8.23
N PHE A 8 -8.25 11.72 -7.33
CA PHE A 8 -8.61 10.62 -6.45
C PHE A 8 -9.69 11.05 -5.45
N LYS A 9 -10.83 10.36 -5.48
CA LYS A 9 -11.98 10.63 -4.61
C LYS A 9 -12.14 9.51 -3.60
N VAL A 10 -12.18 9.89 -2.32
CA VAL A 10 -12.42 8.98 -1.19
C VAL A 10 -13.75 8.23 -1.31
N SER A 11 -14.75 8.80 -1.99
CA SER A 11 -16.03 8.12 -2.26
C SER A 11 -15.86 6.79 -3.00
N LYS A 12 -14.77 6.60 -3.76
CA LYS A 12 -14.45 5.33 -4.41
C LYS A 12 -14.15 4.20 -3.42
N LEU A 13 -13.93 4.52 -2.14
CA LEU A 13 -13.56 3.56 -1.10
C LEU A 13 -14.72 3.21 -0.15
N GLN A 14 -15.84 3.93 -0.15
CA GLN A 14 -16.86 3.83 0.92
C GLN A 14 -17.48 2.42 1.07
N GLU A 15 -17.62 1.68 -0.03
CA GLU A 15 -18.23 0.34 -0.05
C GLU A 15 -17.20 -0.77 -0.33
N VAL A 16 -15.90 -0.43 -0.34
CA VAL A 16 -14.85 -1.41 -0.62
C VAL A 16 -14.60 -2.26 0.62
N GLU A 17 -14.81 -3.56 0.49
CA GLU A 17 -14.53 -4.52 1.56
C GLU A 17 -13.10 -5.08 1.50
N ASP A 18 -12.56 -5.25 0.29
CA ASP A 18 -11.21 -5.76 0.05
C ASP A 18 -10.43 -4.79 -0.84
N LEU A 19 -9.35 -4.22 -0.29
CA LEU A 19 -8.54 -3.19 -0.93
C LEU A 19 -7.16 -3.74 -1.32
N PHE A 20 -6.79 -3.62 -2.59
CA PHE A 20 -5.47 -3.98 -3.08
C PHE A 20 -4.73 -2.71 -3.52
N LEU A 21 -3.55 -2.49 -2.93
CA LEU A 21 -2.68 -1.35 -3.22
C LEU A 21 -1.42 -1.86 -3.91
N LEU A 22 -1.11 -1.31 -5.08
CA LEU A 22 0.08 -1.61 -5.86
C LEU A 22 0.97 -0.38 -5.87
N ALA A 23 2.18 -0.50 -5.33
CA ALA A 23 3.17 0.57 -5.31
C ALA A 23 4.47 0.12 -5.96
N ALA A 24 5.08 0.97 -6.76
CA ALA A 24 6.43 0.77 -7.27
C ALA A 24 7.27 2.03 -7.02
N GLY A 25 8.42 1.89 -6.37
CA GLY A 25 9.29 3.02 -6.01
C GLY A 25 8.54 4.17 -5.31
N THR A 26 8.61 5.37 -5.86
CA THR A 26 7.97 6.59 -5.30
C THR A 26 6.44 6.56 -5.31
N GLY A 27 5.82 5.63 -6.06
CA GLY A 27 4.37 5.39 -6.04
C GLY A 27 3.85 4.91 -4.67
N PHE A 28 4.73 4.58 -3.73
CA PHE A 28 4.38 4.23 -2.36
C PHE A 28 3.72 5.37 -1.58
N THR A 29 4.15 6.62 -1.78
CA THR A 29 3.69 7.76 -0.98
C THR A 29 2.16 7.96 -1.01
N PRO A 30 1.48 8.02 -2.17
CA PRO A 30 0.02 8.12 -2.17
C PRO A 30 -0.66 6.87 -1.56
N MET A 31 -0.04 5.69 -1.69
CA MET A 31 -0.59 4.44 -1.13
C MET A 31 -0.59 4.43 0.39
N VAL A 32 0.39 5.06 1.05
CA VAL A 32 0.40 5.21 2.51
C VAL A 32 -0.81 6.02 2.98
N THR A 33 -1.14 7.11 2.28
CA THR A 33 -2.29 7.96 2.63
C THR A 33 -3.59 7.18 2.50
N VAL A 34 -3.76 6.43 1.40
CA VAL A 34 -4.94 5.58 1.18
C VAL A 34 -5.00 4.45 2.21
N LEU A 35 -3.88 3.81 2.53
CA LEU A 35 -3.80 2.74 3.52
C LEU A 35 -4.23 3.22 4.91
N ASN A 36 -3.70 4.36 5.36
CA ASN A 36 -4.07 4.95 6.64
C ASN A 36 -5.54 5.34 6.69
N TYR A 37 -6.05 5.93 5.60
CA TYR A 37 -7.48 6.23 5.50
C TYR A 37 -8.33 4.96 5.63
N ALA A 38 -7.98 3.92 4.88
CA ALA A 38 -8.72 2.66 4.83
C ALA A 38 -8.77 1.98 6.20
N LEU A 39 -7.63 1.84 6.87
CA LEU A 39 -7.56 1.20 8.19
C LEU A 39 -8.31 1.99 9.27
N SER A 40 -8.39 3.33 9.14
CA SER A 40 -8.95 4.20 10.19
C SER A 40 -10.43 4.55 9.99
N HIS A 41 -10.91 4.61 8.75
CA HIS A 41 -12.23 5.19 8.44
C HIS A 41 -13.17 4.24 7.70
N MET A 42 -12.67 3.19 7.04
CA MET A 42 -13.53 2.25 6.32
C MET A 42 -14.01 1.14 7.26
N SER A 43 -15.23 1.29 7.77
CA SER A 43 -15.86 0.29 8.65
C SER A 43 -16.20 -1.02 7.93
N SER A 44 -16.45 -0.96 6.62
CA SER A 44 -16.69 -2.11 5.74
C SER A 44 -15.41 -2.87 5.37
N LEU A 45 -14.23 -2.30 5.61
CA LEU A 45 -12.96 -2.91 5.21
C LEU A 45 -12.69 -4.19 6.00
N ARG A 46 -12.72 -5.31 5.30
CA ARG A 46 -12.34 -6.63 5.78
C ARG A 46 -10.85 -6.86 5.64
N LYS A 47 -10.27 -6.45 4.51
CA LYS A 47 -8.86 -6.70 4.19
C LYS A 47 -8.26 -5.60 3.34
N VAL A 48 -7.00 -5.24 3.64
CA VAL A 48 -6.16 -4.43 2.76
C VAL A 48 -4.83 -5.15 2.52
N LYS A 49 -4.43 -5.24 1.25
CA LYS A 49 -3.17 -5.85 0.83
C LYS A 49 -2.32 -4.84 0.07
N LEU A 50 -1.11 -4.58 0.55
CA LEU A 50 -0.11 -3.79 -0.16
C LEU A 50 0.91 -4.69 -0.86
N MET A 51 1.05 -4.56 -2.18
CA MET A 51 2.18 -5.11 -2.93
C MET A 51 3.14 -3.97 -3.27
N PHE A 52 4.36 -4.04 -2.72
CA PHE A 52 5.35 -2.99 -2.89
C PHE A 52 6.58 -3.50 -3.67
N PHE A 53 6.73 -2.99 -4.88
CA PHE A 53 7.78 -3.36 -5.82
C PHE A 53 8.97 -2.40 -5.74
N ASN A 54 10.15 -2.94 -5.49
CA ASN A 54 11.41 -2.19 -5.46
C ASN A 54 12.51 -2.96 -6.22
N LYS A 55 13.64 -2.30 -6.50
CA LYS A 55 14.77 -2.99 -7.14
C LYS A 55 15.38 -3.98 -6.17
N THR A 56 15.82 -3.49 -5.02
CA THR A 56 16.41 -4.30 -3.94
C THR A 56 15.55 -4.22 -2.67
N GLU A 57 15.85 -5.09 -1.71
CA GLU A 57 15.21 -5.04 -0.39
C GLU A 57 15.59 -3.77 0.39
N ASP A 58 16.80 -3.25 0.18
CA ASP A 58 17.29 -2.03 0.83
C ASP A 58 16.56 -0.77 0.35
N ASP A 59 15.97 -0.83 -0.84
CA ASP A 59 15.14 0.25 -1.40
C ASP A 59 13.74 0.30 -0.76
N ILE A 60 13.33 -0.71 0.00
CA ILE A 60 12.01 -0.77 0.63
C ILE A 60 11.96 0.23 1.79
N ILE A 61 11.48 1.42 1.49
CA ILE A 61 11.19 2.42 2.52
C ILE A 61 10.14 1.89 3.51
N TRP A 62 10.37 2.18 4.79
CA TRP A 62 9.44 1.87 5.88
C TRP A 62 9.14 0.36 6.08
N ARG A 63 10.04 -0.53 5.63
CA ARG A 63 9.89 -1.98 5.81
C ARG A 63 9.53 -2.38 7.24
N CYS A 64 10.31 -1.93 8.23
CA CYS A 64 10.08 -2.25 9.64
C CYS A 64 8.70 -1.75 10.14
N GLN A 65 8.26 -0.60 9.65
CA GLN A 65 6.96 -0.01 9.98
C GLN A 65 5.82 -0.81 9.35
N LEU A 66 5.97 -1.28 8.10
CA LEU A 66 4.99 -2.15 7.43
C LEU A 66 4.87 -3.50 8.13
N GLU A 67 5.99 -4.09 8.54
CA GLU A 67 6.02 -5.33 9.32
C GLU A 67 5.30 -5.15 10.66
N LYS A 68 5.63 -4.10 11.42
CA LYS A 68 4.95 -3.76 12.68
C LYS A 68 3.46 -3.49 12.48
N LEU A 69 3.09 -2.83 11.40
CA LEU A 69 1.69 -2.55 11.08
C LEU A 69 0.93 -3.84 10.80
N ALA A 70 1.46 -4.73 9.97
CA ALA A 70 0.82 -6.02 9.67
C ALA A 70 0.72 -6.94 10.89
N LEU A 71 1.66 -6.85 11.84
CA LEU A 71 1.56 -7.57 13.11
C LEU A 71 0.44 -7.03 14.02
N ARG A 72 0.19 -5.71 13.99
CA ARG A 72 -0.83 -5.06 14.84
C ARG A 72 -2.22 -5.12 14.22
N GLU A 73 -2.32 -4.90 12.92
CA GLU A 73 -3.58 -4.80 12.18
C GLU A 73 -3.90 -6.10 11.47
N LYS A 74 -4.82 -6.90 12.03
CA LYS A 74 -5.22 -8.20 11.46
C LYS A 74 -5.76 -8.11 10.02
N ARG A 75 -6.27 -6.94 9.64
CA ARG A 75 -6.81 -6.67 8.30
C ARG A 75 -5.73 -6.33 7.28
N MET A 76 -4.51 -6.05 7.73
CA MET A 76 -3.39 -5.60 6.89
C MET A 76 -2.50 -6.78 6.50
N GLU A 77 -2.29 -6.95 5.20
CA GLU A 77 -1.23 -7.79 4.65
C GLU A 77 -0.32 -6.94 3.76
N TRP A 78 0.97 -7.26 3.74
CA TRP A 78 1.87 -6.66 2.76
C TRP A 78 2.85 -7.70 2.22
N GLN A 79 3.27 -7.49 0.98
CA GLN A 79 4.24 -8.31 0.29
C GLN A 79 5.15 -7.39 -0.52
N THR A 80 6.42 -7.78 -0.66
CA THR A 80 7.35 -7.07 -1.54
C THR A 80 7.71 -7.94 -2.74
N GLY A 81 7.91 -7.28 -3.88
CA GLY A 81 8.54 -7.88 -5.05
C GLY A 81 9.85 -7.17 -5.34
N THR A 82 10.96 -7.90 -5.29
CA THR A 82 12.29 -7.46 -5.73
C THR A 82 12.69 -8.29 -6.94
N HIS A 83 13.15 -7.65 -8.03
CA HIS A 83 13.60 -8.30 -9.27
C HIS A 83 12.63 -9.35 -9.89
N ILE A 84 11.78 -8.91 -10.82
CA ILE A 84 11.28 -9.79 -11.91
C ILE A 84 12.36 -9.85 -13.00
N THR A 85 13.57 -10.29 -12.65
CA THR A 85 14.62 -10.61 -13.62
C THR A 85 15.36 -11.85 -13.12
N SER A 86 14.63 -12.96 -12.97
CA SER A 86 15.25 -14.25 -13.23
C SER A 86 14.85 -14.62 -14.64
N SER A 87 15.80 -14.43 -15.55
CA SER A 87 15.91 -15.18 -16.79
C SER A 87 15.39 -16.60 -16.55
N SER A 88 14.34 -16.99 -17.24
CA SER A 88 13.94 -18.38 -17.35
C SER A 88 13.73 -18.65 -18.83
N LEU A 89 14.79 -19.29 -19.37
CA LEU A 89 15.03 -19.79 -20.73
C LEU A 89 15.61 -18.80 -21.75
#